data_AF-A0A2D5LME2-F1
#
_entry.id   AF-A0A2D5LME2-F1
#
_cell.length_a   1.000
_cell.length_b   1.000
_cell.length_c   1.000
_cell.angle_alpha   90.00
_cell.angle_beta   90.00
_cell.angle_gamma   90.00
#
_symmetry.space_group_name_H-M   'P 1'
#
loop_
_entity.id
_entity.type
_entity.pdbx_description
1 polymer ?
#
loop_
_entity_poly.entity_id
_entity_poly.type
_entity_poly.pdbx_seq_one_letter_code
_entity_poly.pdbx_strand_id
1 'polypeptide(L)' 'MLIPFIAGLFTAQVNWSVSDFVVMGSLLFITGSALLVTYRYVSRPARFIAASLVLLAFLYLWVELSVGVFFNLGS' A
#
# COMPACT_ATOMS: atom_id res chain seq x y z
N MET A 1 -12.83 4.30 -4.07
CA MET A 1 -12.49 2.89 -4.32
C MET A 1 -13.75 2.03 -4.47
N LEU A 2 -14.68 2.42 -5.36
CA LEU A 2 -15.89 1.63 -5.66
C LEU A 2 -15.75 0.84 -6.96
N ILE A 3 -14.93 1.34 -7.89
CA ILE A 3 -14.74 0.76 -9.22
C ILE A 3 -14.13 -0.65 -9.17
N PRO A 4 -13.09 -0.95 -8.35
CA PRO A 4 -12.53 -2.30 -8.27
C PRO A 4 -13.43 -3.27 -7.50
N PHE A 5 -14.16 -2.78 -6.49
CA PHE A 5 -15.06 -3.60 -5.68
C PHE A 5 -16.24 -4.11 -6.49
N ILE A 6 -16.84 -3.23 -7.30
CA ILE A 6 -17.90 -3.60 -8.23
C ILE A 6 -17.33 -4.50 -9.34
N ALA A 7 -16.17 -4.18 -9.92
CA ALA A 7 -15.58 -4.99 -10.99
C ALA A 7 -15.23 -6.44 -10.54
N GLY A 8 -14.74 -6.63 -9.32
CA GLY A 8 -14.46 -7.96 -8.77
C GLY A 8 -15.69 -8.83 -8.48
N LEU A 9 -16.88 -8.22 -8.36
CA LEU A 9 -18.15 -8.93 -8.22
C LEU A 9 -18.71 -9.43 -9.56
N PHE A 10 -18.34 -8.80 -10.69
CA PHE A 10 -18.95 -9.05 -12.01
C PHE A 10 -18.07 -9.83 -13.00
N THR A 11 -16.76 -9.98 -12.77
CA THR A 11 -15.90 -10.76 -13.67
C THR A 11 -15.01 -11.77 -12.95
N ALA A 12 -15.03 -13.02 -13.42
CA ALA A 12 -14.17 -14.12 -12.97
C ALA A 12 -12.67 -13.94 -13.32
N GLN A 13 -12.28 -12.78 -13.84
CA GLN A 13 -10.91 -12.46 -14.26
C GLN A 13 -10.08 -11.75 -13.16
N VAL A 14 -10.73 -11.24 -12.09
CA VAL A 14 -10.04 -10.57 -10.98
C VAL A 14 -10.34 -11.31 -9.67
N ASN A 15 -9.56 -12.35 -9.40
CA ASN A 15 -9.73 -13.24 -8.25
C ASN A 15 -9.00 -12.70 -7.00
N TRP A 16 -9.31 -11.46 -6.60
CA TRP A 16 -8.75 -10.88 -5.37
C TRP A 16 -9.46 -11.51 -4.17
N SER A 17 -8.72 -12.25 -3.36
CA SER A 17 -9.25 -12.84 -2.14
C SER A 17 -9.51 -11.76 -1.11
N VAL A 18 -10.36 -12.05 -0.12
CA VAL A 18 -10.61 -11.17 1.03
C VAL A 18 -9.28 -10.79 1.72
N SER A 19 -8.29 -11.69 1.71
CA SER A 19 -6.94 -11.42 2.20
C SER A 19 -6.24 -10.27 1.46
N ASP A 20 -6.37 -10.15 0.14
CA ASP A 20 -5.75 -9.07 -0.66
C ASP A 20 -6.36 -7.70 -0.34
N PHE A 21 -7.65 -7.68 0.00
CA PHE A 21 -8.33 -6.46 0.46
C PHE A 21 -7.87 -6.04 1.86
N VAL A 22 -7.73 -6.98 2.79
CA VAL A 22 -7.23 -6.70 4.15
C VAL A 22 -5.78 -6.24 4.10
N VAL A 23 -4.94 -7.01 3.40
CA VAL A 23 -3.85 -6.58 2.51
C VAL A 23 -3.67 -5.07 2.33
N MET A 24 -4.25 -4.63 1.22
CA MET A 24 -4.21 -3.27 0.73
C MET A 24 -4.80 -2.26 1.71
N GLY A 25 -5.86 -2.62 2.43
CA GLY A 25 -6.52 -1.76 3.42
C GLY A 25 -5.60 -1.40 4.57
N SER A 26 -4.90 -2.40 5.12
CA SER A 26 -3.93 -2.21 6.21
C SER A 26 -2.75 -1.36 5.75
N LEU A 27 -2.25 -1.63 4.54
CA LEU A 27 -1.12 -0.93 3.95
C LEU A 27 -1.42 0.56 3.71
N LEU A 28 -2.60 0.87 3.17
CA LEU A 28 -3.08 2.25 3.00
C LEU A 28 -3.30 2.96 4.35
N PHE A 29 -3.84 2.25 5.34
CA PHE A 29 -4.07 2.83 6.67
C PHE A 29 -2.74 3.22 7.33
N ILE A 30 -1.75 2.33 7.32
CA ILE A 30 -0.41 2.56 7.88
C ILE A 30 0.27 3.74 7.18
N THR A 31 0.28 3.78 5.86
CA THR A 31 0.92 4.86 5.09
C THR A 31 0.20 6.19 5.26
N GLY A 32 -1.12 6.20 5.29
CA GLY A 32 -1.91 7.40 5.58
C GLY A 32 -1.62 7.97 6.97
N SER A 33 -1.60 7.11 7.99
CA SER A 33 -1.23 7.51 9.35
C SER A 33 0.22 8.01 9.43
N ALA A 34 1.17 7.35 8.78
CA ALA A 34 2.58 7.76 8.75
C ALA A 34 2.77 9.12 8.07
N LEU A 35 2.05 9.40 6.97
CA LEU A 35 2.05 10.72 6.32
C LEU A 35 1.44 11.80 7.22
N LEU A 36 0.36 11.49 7.93
CA LEU A 36 -0.29 12.43 8.85
C LEU A 36 0.63 12.78 10.03
N VAL A 37 1.31 11.78 10.62
CA VAL A 37 2.33 11.98 11.66
C VAL A 37 3.50 12.79 11.12
N THR A 38 4.00 12.46 9.94
CA THR A 38 5.08 13.22 9.30
C THR A 38 4.68 14.69 9.08
N TYR A 39 3.46 14.94 8.63
CA TYR A 39 2.93 16.29 8.45
C TYR A 39 2.83 17.04 9.78
N ARG A 40 2.42 16.36 10.86
CA ARG A 40 2.16 16.93 12.18
C ARG A 40 3.45 17.22 12.96
N TYR A 41 4.46 16.37 12.83
CA TYR A 41 5.68 16.43 13.65
C TYR A 41 6.92 16.92 12.91
N VAL A 42 6.96 16.91 11.57
CA VAL A 42 8.14 17.34 10.80
C VAL A 42 7.95 18.75 10.23
N SER A 43 8.80 19.67 10.67
CA SER A 43 8.91 21.05 10.18
C SER A 43 9.67 21.12 8.84
N ARG A 44 9.44 22.19 8.06
CA ARG A 44 10.15 22.40 6.79
C ARG A 44 11.65 22.68 7.04
N PRO A 45 12.56 22.23 6.16
CA PRO A 45 12.33 21.63 4.83
C PRO A 45 12.26 20.09 4.82
N ALA A 46 12.58 19.42 5.94
CA ALA A 46 12.71 17.97 6.02
C ALA A 46 11.40 17.20 5.75
N ARG A 47 10.25 17.88 5.82
CA ARG A 47 8.93 17.30 5.57
C ARG A 47 8.77 16.68 4.18
N PHE A 48 9.38 17.26 3.14
CA PHE A 48 9.33 16.68 1.80
C PHE A 48 10.14 15.39 1.68
N ILE A 49 11.29 15.34 2.36
CA ILE A 49 12.16 14.15 2.38
C ILE A 49 11.47 13.02 3.14
N ALA A 50 10.89 13.32 4.30
CA ALA A 50 10.17 12.34 5.11
C ALA A 50 8.92 11.80 4.39
N ALA A 51 8.15 12.64 3.71
CA ALA A 51 7.01 12.20 2.92
C ALA A 51 7.44 11.31 1.73
N SER A 52 8.54 11.65 1.06
CA SER A 52 9.12 10.85 -0.03
C SER A 52 9.57 9.47 0.46
N LEU A 53 10.25 9.40 1.60
CA LEU A 53 10.65 8.13 2.23
C LEU A 53 9.45 7.23 2.57
N VAL A 54 8.38 7.80 3.14
CA VAL A 54 7.15 7.06 3.46
C VAL A 54 6.48 6.52 2.19
N LEU A 55 6.46 7.31 1.12
CA LEU A 55 5.94 6.88 -0.18
C LEU A 55 6.78 5.77 -0.82
N LEU A 56 8.11 5.87 -0.75
CA LEU A 56 9.01 4.84 -1.26
C LEU A 56 8.85 3.53 -0.48
N ALA A 57 8.75 3.59 0.85
CA ALA A 57 8.49 2.41 1.68
C ALA A 57 7.13 1.76 1.36
N PHE A 58 6.09 2.58 1.14
CA PHE A 58 4.79 2.10 0.68
C PHE A 58 4.88 1.36 -0.66
N LEU A 59 5.52 1.96 -1.66
CA LEU A 59 5.67 1.35 -2.98
C LEU A 59 6.49 0.07 -2.91
N TYR A 60 7.54 0.04 -2.10
CA TYR A 60 8.36 -1.15 -1.90
C TYR A 60 7.54 -2.31 -1.31
N LEU A 61 6.83 -2.07 -0.21
CA LEU A 61 5.96 -3.08 0.42
C LEU A 61 4.85 -3.53 -0.53
N TRP A 62 4.29 -2.60 -1.30
CA TRP A 62 3.26 -2.93 -2.28
C TRP A 62 3.78 -3.85 -3.38
N VAL A 63 4.97 -3.58 -3.92
CA VAL A 63 5.61 -4.46 -4.93
C VAL A 63 5.92 -5.83 -4.34
N GLU A 64 6.44 -5.89 -3.12
CA GLU A 64 6.76 -7.15 -2.44
C GLU A 64 5.52 -8.03 -2.25
N LEU A 65 4.39 -7.43 -1.84
CA LEU A 65 3.13 -8.14 -1.63
C LEU A 65 2.39 -8.46 -2.94
N SER A 66 2.43 -7.56 -3.92
CA SER A 66 1.72 -7.70 -5.19
C SER A 66 2.40 -8.66 -6.16
N VAL A 67 3.74 -8.57 -6.24
CA VAL A 67 4.54 -9.39 -7.17
C VAL A 67 5.12 -10.61 -6.46
N GLY A 68 5.15 -10.64 -5.12
CA GLY A 68 5.64 -11.79 -4.36
C GLY A 68 7.14 -12.06 -4.56
N VAL A 69 7.92 -11.03 -4.92
CA VAL A 69 9.32 -11.17 -5.38
C VAL A 69 10.18 -11.91 -4.36
N PHE A 70 10.00 -11.63 -3.06
CA PHE A 70 10.81 -12.25 -2.01
C PHE A 70 10.32 -13.61 -1.53
N PHE A 71 9.01 -13.89 -1.60
CA PHE A 71 8.48 -15.21 -1.21
C PHE A 71 8.78 -16.30 -2.24
N ASN A 72 9.02 -15.94 -3.51
CA ASN A 72 9.25 -16.91 -4.59
C ASN A 72 10.74 -17.24 -4.85
N LEU A 73 11.69 -16.56 -4.21
CA LEU A 73 13.13 -16.81 -4.37
C LEU A 73 13.67 -17.97 -3.51
N GLY A 74 12.79 -18.68 -2.79
CA GLY A 74 13.15 -19.75 -1.86
C GLY A 74 12.12 -20.87 -1.72
N SER A 75 11.32 -21.15 -2.76
CA SER A 75 10.46 -22.34 -2.85
C SER A 75 10.73 -23.12 -4.14
#